data_AF-A0A7S0DDX8-F1
#
_entry.id   AF-A0A7S0DDX8-F1
#
_cell.length_a   1.000
_cell.length_b   1.000
_cell.length_c   1.000
_cell.angle_alpha   90.00
_cell.angle_beta   90.00
_cell.angle_gamma   90.00
#
_symmetry.space_group_name_H-M   'P 1'
#
loop_
_entity.id
_entity.type
_entity.pdbx_description
1 polymer ?
#
loop_
_entity_poly.entity_id
_entity_poly.type
_entity_poly.pdbx_seq_one_letter_code
_entity_poly.pdbx_strand_id
1 'polypeptide(L)'
;MLSRARALCRVAAVATRASATVGAHAHLFSPGRHHSLRCFSATASSSLSWDALAADLSSPPGSEDPAAAAASVAKADLRVDEWPHPSGVATFWLLRHADTDPAGAASFDPGADLGSGANADVLASIVQQDSILYGMKTRRPLPPSVAARLVRAAAETAAEAPEDKKLTALVALPRLCAWARAGERWNDAEVLSKSNGEACEAAEAIALGRPREGHSVLGRGTFAAAEPAWVALAEAHMEEDADVLGELMAYKSVLPGAFRAAHMADGDPEYLAVAGGAMAVLTPP
;
A
#
# COMPACT_ATOMS: atom_id res chain seq x y z
N MET A 1 -4.44 18.03 -18.68
CA MET A 1 -3.84 17.17 -17.63
C MET A 1 -4.52 15.80 -17.47
N LEU A 2 -5.54 15.44 -18.27
CA LEU A 2 -6.33 14.19 -18.11
C LEU A 2 -5.63 12.86 -18.50
N SER A 3 -4.39 12.90 -18.99
CA SER A 3 -3.67 11.71 -19.50
C SER A 3 -2.86 10.97 -18.41
N ARG A 4 -2.31 11.69 -17.41
CA ARG A 4 -1.49 11.08 -16.35
C ARG A 4 -2.33 10.32 -15.31
N ALA A 5 -3.53 10.84 -14.98
CA ALA A 5 -4.46 10.15 -14.08
C ALA A 5 -4.80 8.74 -14.57
N ARG A 6 -5.14 8.56 -15.86
CA ARG A 6 -5.44 7.22 -16.43
C ARG A 6 -4.26 6.23 -16.39
N ALA A 7 -3.02 6.71 -16.30
CA ALA A 7 -1.85 5.86 -16.12
C ALA A 7 -1.72 5.41 -14.65
N LEU A 8 -1.92 6.33 -13.70
CA LEU A 8 -2.02 6.03 -12.27
C LEU A 8 -3.12 5.00 -12.01
N CYS A 9 -4.35 5.22 -12.52
CA CYS A 9 -5.49 4.32 -12.36
C CYS A 9 -5.20 2.87 -12.78
N ARG A 10 -4.54 2.65 -13.93
CA ARG A 10 -4.27 1.28 -14.42
C ARG A 10 -3.17 0.56 -13.64
N VAL A 11 -2.17 1.28 -13.13
CA VAL A 11 -1.14 0.69 -12.27
C VAL A 11 -1.67 0.49 -10.85
N ALA A 12 -2.52 1.40 -10.36
CA ALA A 12 -3.25 1.26 -9.10
C ALA A 12 -4.23 0.08 -9.13
N ALA A 13 -5.05 -0.09 -10.17
CA ALA A 13 -5.96 -1.24 -10.34
C ALA A 13 -5.23 -2.58 -10.54
N VAL A 14 -3.94 -2.55 -10.91
CA VAL A 14 -3.03 -3.70 -10.91
C VAL A 14 -2.39 -3.91 -9.53
N ALA A 15 -2.19 -2.84 -8.75
CA ALA A 15 -1.64 -2.89 -7.41
C ALA A 15 -2.65 -3.31 -6.33
N THR A 16 -3.91 -2.88 -6.45
CA THR A 16 -4.96 -2.96 -5.41
C THR A 16 -5.93 -4.14 -5.57
N ARG A 17 -5.59 -5.15 -6.40
CA ARG A 17 -6.29 -6.44 -6.39
C ARG A 17 -6.01 -7.17 -5.09
N ALA A 18 -6.72 -6.77 -4.04
CA ALA A 18 -6.62 -7.33 -2.71
C ALA A 18 -6.89 -8.83 -2.77
N SER A 19 -5.85 -9.61 -2.52
CA SER A 19 -5.97 -11.03 -2.21
C SER A 19 -6.79 -11.14 -0.92
N ALA A 20 -8.05 -11.58 -1.03
CA ALA A 20 -9.00 -11.58 0.08
C ALA A 20 -8.79 -12.80 0.99
N THR A 21 -7.94 -12.69 2.02
CA THR A 21 -7.83 -13.67 3.13
C THR A 21 -6.91 -13.16 4.27
N VAL A 22 -7.53 -12.72 5.37
CA VAL A 22 -7.19 -12.80 6.82
C VAL A 22 -5.72 -13.06 7.26
N GLY A 23 -5.20 -12.28 8.24
CA GLY A 23 -4.31 -12.88 9.28
C GLY A 23 -3.19 -12.07 10.02
N ALA A 24 -3.52 -11.07 10.86
CA ALA A 24 -2.93 -10.82 12.21
C ALA A 24 -1.40 -10.71 12.54
N HIS A 25 -0.93 -9.48 12.83
CA HIS A 25 -0.11 -9.03 14.00
C HIS A 25 1.44 -9.21 14.20
N ALA A 26 2.10 -8.05 14.45
CA ALA A 26 3.05 -7.73 15.55
C ALA A 26 4.50 -8.32 15.62
N HIS A 27 5.58 -7.55 15.40
CA HIS A 27 6.41 -6.85 16.46
C HIS A 27 7.69 -7.61 16.93
N LEU A 28 8.85 -7.03 17.35
CA LEU A 28 9.45 -5.66 17.41
C LEU A 28 11.02 -5.75 17.45
N PHE A 29 11.71 -4.81 16.78
CA PHE A 29 13.04 -4.17 17.09
C PHE A 29 14.41 -4.93 17.21
N SER A 30 15.31 -4.63 16.25
CA SER A 30 16.57 -3.82 16.32
C SER A 30 17.46 -3.78 17.58
N PRO A 31 18.80 -3.50 17.50
CA PRO A 31 19.55 -2.81 16.42
C PRO A 31 20.86 -3.54 15.97
N GLY A 32 21.73 -3.05 15.07
CA GLY A 32 21.67 -1.86 14.20
C GLY A 32 22.92 -1.68 13.29
N ARG A 33 22.68 -1.10 12.11
CA ARG A 33 23.54 -0.34 11.16
C ARG A 33 25.07 -0.49 11.17
N HIS A 34 25.61 -0.57 9.96
CA HIS A 34 26.61 0.39 9.44
C HIS A 34 26.29 0.67 7.94
N HIS A 35 26.88 1.62 7.20
CA HIS A 35 28.22 1.58 6.56
C HIS A 35 28.68 0.15 6.22
N SER A 36 29.57 -0.05 5.23
CA SER A 36 30.31 -1.32 5.19
C SER A 36 31.43 -1.32 6.24
N LEU A 37 31.06 -1.37 7.53
CA LEU A 37 31.84 -2.20 8.42
C LEU A 37 31.21 -3.58 8.50
N ARG A 38 31.79 -4.45 7.67
CA ARG A 38 32.56 -5.57 8.18
C ARG A 38 33.18 -5.22 9.54
N CYS A 39 32.40 -5.33 10.60
CA CYS A 39 32.94 -5.48 11.94
C CYS A 39 33.76 -6.77 11.91
N PHE A 40 35.08 -6.67 11.98
CA PHE A 40 35.93 -7.82 12.27
C PHE A 40 35.74 -8.19 13.74
N SER A 41 34.61 -8.83 14.03
CA SER A 41 34.30 -9.51 15.28
C SER A 41 33.59 -10.80 14.90
N ALA A 42 34.34 -11.90 14.92
CA ALA A 42 33.85 -13.20 14.52
C ALA A 42 32.79 -13.73 15.51
N THR A 43 31.52 -13.52 15.19
CA THR A 43 30.42 -14.40 15.61
C THR A 43 29.75 -14.91 14.36
N ALA A 44 29.79 -16.23 14.17
CA ALA A 44 29.25 -16.88 12.98
C ALA A 44 27.71 -16.88 13.00
N SER A 45 27.11 -15.76 12.62
CA SER A 45 25.70 -15.71 12.23
C SER A 45 25.60 -16.20 10.79
N SER A 46 25.18 -17.45 10.60
CA SER A 46 24.74 -17.92 9.29
C SER A 46 23.50 -17.12 8.87
N SER A 47 23.61 -16.29 7.83
CA SER A 47 22.42 -15.71 7.20
C SER A 47 21.56 -16.82 6.61
N LEU A 48 20.25 -16.61 6.63
CA LEU A 48 19.28 -17.57 6.11
C LEU A 48 19.43 -17.62 4.58
N SER A 49 19.70 -18.78 3.99
CA SER A 49 19.77 -18.91 2.53
C SER A 49 18.40 -18.70 1.88
N TRP A 50 18.38 -18.36 0.58
CA TRP A 50 17.11 -18.22 -0.16
C TRP A 50 16.22 -19.47 -0.04
N ASP A 51 16.77 -20.68 -0.21
CA ASP A 51 15.98 -21.91 -0.13
C ASP A 51 15.33 -22.11 1.25
N ALA A 52 16.04 -21.75 2.33
CA ALA A 52 15.51 -21.82 3.69
C ALA A 52 14.44 -20.74 3.94
N LEU A 53 14.65 -19.51 3.45
CA LEU A 53 13.63 -18.46 3.51
C LEU A 53 12.39 -18.83 2.67
N ALA A 54 12.59 -19.39 1.49
CA ALA A 54 11.50 -19.82 0.61
C ALA A 54 10.69 -20.96 1.23
N ALA A 55 11.34 -21.87 1.95
CA ALA A 55 10.70 -22.92 2.76
C ALA A 55 9.88 -22.33 3.91
N ASP A 56 10.45 -21.43 4.73
CA ASP A 56 9.75 -20.71 5.81
C ASP A 56 8.51 -19.95 5.30
N LEU A 57 8.59 -19.42 4.07
CA LEU A 57 7.51 -18.69 3.40
C LEU A 57 6.63 -19.57 2.49
N SER A 58 6.68 -20.89 2.62
CA SER A 58 5.88 -21.83 1.81
C SER A 58 4.82 -22.57 2.65
N SER A 59 3.70 -22.93 2.01
CA SER A 59 2.62 -23.68 2.66
C SER A 59 2.68 -25.18 2.31
N PRO A 60 2.67 -26.11 3.29
CA PRO A 60 2.92 -25.95 4.73
C PRO A 60 4.17 -26.73 5.23
N PRO A 61 4.69 -26.50 6.46
CA PRO A 61 4.19 -25.59 7.51
C PRO A 61 5.24 -24.62 8.11
N GLY A 62 4.78 -23.45 8.60
CA GLY A 62 5.52 -22.66 9.60
C GLY A 62 5.70 -21.17 9.28
N SER A 63 4.72 -20.47 8.71
CA SER A 63 3.41 -20.28 9.35
C SER A 63 2.58 -19.26 8.55
N GLU A 64 1.26 -19.21 8.75
CA GLU A 64 0.46 -18.04 8.35
C GLU A 64 0.64 -16.84 9.30
N ASP A 65 1.56 -16.93 10.27
CA ASP A 65 1.87 -15.88 11.24
C ASP A 65 2.84 -14.84 10.62
N PRO A 66 2.39 -13.59 10.40
CA PRO A 66 3.22 -12.52 9.88
C PRO A 66 4.42 -12.18 10.76
N ALA A 67 4.36 -12.43 12.07
CA ALA A 67 5.46 -12.18 12.99
C ALA A 67 6.63 -13.14 12.75
N ALA A 68 6.35 -14.44 12.67
CA ALA A 68 7.35 -15.46 12.34
C ALA A 68 7.93 -15.23 10.93
N ALA A 69 7.08 -14.96 9.92
CA ALA A 69 7.54 -14.66 8.56
C ALA A 69 8.42 -13.40 8.50
N ALA A 70 8.04 -12.32 9.20
CA ALA A 70 8.88 -11.13 9.33
C ALA A 70 10.20 -11.40 10.08
N ALA A 71 10.20 -12.28 11.08
CA ALA A 71 11.39 -12.70 11.80
C ALA A 71 12.36 -13.52 10.95
N SER A 72 11.88 -14.37 10.03
CA SER A 72 12.74 -15.05 9.06
C SER A 72 13.30 -14.08 8.02
N VAL A 73 12.48 -13.18 7.47
CA VAL A 73 12.96 -12.10 6.58
C VAL A 73 13.96 -11.17 7.26
N ALA A 74 13.86 -10.96 8.58
CA ALA A 74 14.83 -10.17 9.34
C ALA A 74 16.21 -10.84 9.52
N LYS A 75 16.29 -12.18 9.41
CA LYS A 75 17.54 -12.97 9.46
C LYS A 75 18.17 -13.20 8.07
N ALA A 76 17.42 -12.91 7.01
CA ALA A 76 17.85 -13.11 5.64
C ALA A 76 18.64 -11.90 5.12
N ASP A 77 19.60 -12.15 4.25
CA ASP A 77 20.29 -11.08 3.53
C ASP A 77 19.38 -10.60 2.39
N LEU A 78 18.99 -9.34 2.39
CA LEU A 78 18.03 -8.78 1.43
C LEU A 78 18.67 -7.68 0.60
N ARG A 79 18.27 -7.61 -0.67
CA ARG A 79 18.57 -6.49 -1.56
C ARG A 79 17.30 -5.79 -2.02
N VAL A 80 17.48 -4.55 -2.48
CA VAL A 80 16.43 -3.75 -3.12
C VAL A 80 16.84 -3.53 -4.56
N ASP A 81 16.01 -3.98 -5.50
CA ASP A 81 16.23 -3.86 -6.92
C ASP A 81 15.27 -2.82 -7.53
N GLU A 82 15.77 -1.94 -8.39
CA GLU A 82 14.95 -1.01 -9.18
C GLU A 82 14.57 -1.67 -10.52
N TRP A 83 13.26 -1.74 -10.81
CA TRP A 83 12.75 -2.21 -12.10
C TRP A 83 11.96 -1.12 -12.83
N PRO A 84 12.53 -0.44 -13.83
CA PRO A 84 11.81 0.56 -14.62
C PRO A 84 10.78 -0.12 -15.53
N HIS A 85 9.51 0.28 -15.43
CA HIS A 85 8.45 -0.31 -16.25
C HIS A 85 8.68 0.01 -17.74
N PRO A 86 8.50 -0.94 -18.69
CA PRO A 86 8.83 -0.77 -20.10
C PRO A 86 8.16 0.42 -20.83
N SER A 87 7.06 0.96 -20.30
CA SER A 87 6.42 2.18 -20.83
C SER A 87 7.06 3.49 -20.36
N GLY A 88 8.05 3.45 -19.46
CA GLY A 88 8.74 4.62 -18.89
C GLY A 88 7.91 5.47 -17.93
N VAL A 89 6.72 5.00 -17.50
CA VAL A 89 5.79 5.81 -16.67
C VAL A 89 6.01 5.66 -15.16
N ALA A 90 6.68 4.58 -14.72
CA ALA A 90 6.85 4.24 -13.31
C ALA A 90 8.06 3.32 -13.12
N THR A 91 8.61 3.31 -11.91
CA THR A 91 9.63 2.35 -11.44
C THR A 91 9.04 1.51 -10.32
N PHE A 92 9.29 0.21 -10.34
CA PHE A 92 8.92 -0.69 -9.25
C PHE A 92 10.17 -0.97 -8.41
N TRP A 93 10.07 -0.67 -7.12
CA TRP A 93 11.06 -1.04 -6.11
C TRP A 93 10.74 -2.44 -5.63
N LEU A 94 11.66 -3.39 -5.77
CA LEU A 94 11.45 -4.81 -5.45
C LEU A 94 12.35 -5.25 -4.31
N LEU A 95 11.77 -5.90 -3.29
CA LEU A 95 12.53 -6.53 -2.21
C LEU A 95 12.77 -7.99 -2.56
N ARG A 96 14.04 -8.40 -2.65
CA ARG A 96 14.44 -9.77 -2.97
C ARG A 96 15.50 -10.27 -1.98
N HIS A 97 15.73 -11.57 -1.94
CA HIS A 97 16.88 -12.13 -1.22
C HIS A 97 18.19 -11.77 -1.94
N ALA A 98 19.30 -11.63 -1.22
CA ALA A 98 20.58 -11.27 -1.83
C ALA A 98 21.05 -12.32 -2.86
N ASP A 99 20.83 -13.60 -2.56
CA ASP A 99 21.25 -14.75 -3.36
C ASP A 99 20.38 -15.04 -4.61
N THR A 100 19.22 -14.39 -4.77
CA THR A 100 18.33 -14.70 -5.92
C THR A 100 18.95 -14.23 -7.23
N ASP A 101 18.70 -14.93 -8.33
CA ASP A 101 19.32 -14.62 -9.63
C ASP A 101 19.12 -13.13 -10.01
N PRO A 102 20.19 -12.33 -10.19
CA PRO A 102 20.07 -10.95 -10.67
C PRO A 102 19.39 -10.84 -12.03
N ALA A 103 19.45 -11.87 -12.90
CA ALA A 103 18.71 -11.88 -14.15
C ALA A 103 17.18 -11.99 -13.95
N GLY A 104 16.74 -12.60 -12.84
CA GLY A 104 15.33 -12.64 -12.42
C GLY A 104 14.74 -11.26 -12.13
N ALA A 105 15.58 -10.25 -11.85
CA ALA A 105 15.12 -8.87 -11.74
C ALA A 105 14.59 -8.31 -13.06
N ALA A 106 15.06 -8.79 -14.23
CA ALA A 106 14.56 -8.35 -15.54
C ALA A 106 13.12 -8.82 -15.81
N SER A 107 12.74 -9.98 -15.29
CA SER A 107 11.39 -10.55 -15.37
C SER A 107 10.58 -10.22 -14.11
N PHE A 108 9.79 -9.15 -14.17
CA PHE A 108 8.79 -8.83 -13.15
C PHE A 108 7.44 -8.61 -13.81
N ASP A 109 6.38 -9.20 -13.24
CA ASP A 109 5.00 -8.98 -13.68
C ASP A 109 4.24 -8.19 -12.60
N PRO A 110 3.96 -6.89 -12.78
CA PRO A 110 3.21 -6.12 -11.79
C PRO A 110 1.78 -6.63 -11.58
N GLY A 111 1.22 -7.36 -12.55
CA GLY A 111 -0.12 -7.97 -12.53
C GLY A 111 -0.25 -9.25 -11.72
N ALA A 112 0.87 -9.95 -11.46
CA ALA A 112 0.87 -11.24 -10.77
C ALA A 112 1.07 -11.12 -9.25
N ASP A 113 0.63 -12.16 -8.52
CA ASP A 113 0.85 -12.27 -7.08
C ASP A 113 2.34 -12.53 -6.75
N LEU A 114 2.83 -11.85 -5.70
CA LEU A 114 4.20 -12.02 -5.21
C LEU A 114 4.40 -13.41 -4.60
N GLY A 115 5.54 -14.04 -4.86
CA GLY A 115 5.80 -15.43 -4.49
C GLY A 115 5.34 -16.47 -5.52
N SER A 116 4.90 -16.06 -6.72
CA SER A 116 4.47 -16.97 -7.78
C SER A 116 5.01 -16.56 -9.17
N GLY A 117 5.18 -17.52 -10.08
CA GLY A 117 5.55 -17.27 -11.48
C GLY A 117 6.83 -16.43 -11.63
N ALA A 118 6.75 -15.33 -12.38
CA ALA A 118 7.85 -14.37 -12.55
C ALA A 118 8.23 -13.61 -11.26
N ASN A 119 7.36 -13.62 -10.25
CA ASN A 119 7.54 -12.93 -8.98
C ASN A 119 7.89 -13.87 -7.82
N ALA A 120 8.33 -15.11 -8.10
CA ALA A 120 8.56 -16.16 -7.11
C ALA A 120 9.51 -15.76 -5.96
N ASP A 121 10.51 -14.95 -6.28
CA ASP A 121 11.57 -14.45 -5.40
C ASP A 121 11.34 -13.02 -4.88
N VAL A 122 10.23 -12.37 -5.28
CA VAL A 122 9.86 -11.04 -4.81
C VAL A 122 9.11 -11.16 -3.48
N LEU A 123 9.67 -10.54 -2.43
CA LEU A 123 9.11 -10.50 -1.07
C LEU A 123 8.17 -9.31 -0.87
N ALA A 124 8.44 -8.18 -1.52
CA ALA A 124 7.61 -6.98 -1.50
C ALA A 124 7.85 -6.13 -2.75
N SER A 125 6.88 -5.29 -3.11
CA SER A 125 7.04 -4.28 -4.16
C SER A 125 6.35 -2.97 -3.80
N ILE A 126 6.89 -1.83 -4.24
CA ILE A 126 6.24 -0.51 -4.21
C ILE A 126 6.41 0.15 -5.57
N VAL A 127 5.37 0.84 -6.05
CA VAL A 127 5.43 1.64 -7.28
C VAL A 127 5.89 3.06 -6.94
N GLN A 128 6.85 3.58 -7.70
CA GLN A 128 7.16 5.01 -7.75
C GLN A 128 6.76 5.59 -9.11
N GLN A 129 6.08 6.73 -9.09
CA GLN A 129 5.85 7.57 -10.27
C GLN A 129 6.09 9.04 -9.91
N ASP A 130 6.98 9.71 -10.65
CA ASP A 130 7.49 11.03 -10.30
C ASP A 130 7.96 11.05 -8.81
N SER A 131 7.36 11.89 -7.95
CA SER A 131 7.62 11.98 -6.50
C SER A 131 6.59 11.23 -5.64
N ILE A 132 5.82 10.30 -6.20
CA ILE A 132 4.73 9.60 -5.52
C ILE A 132 5.06 8.11 -5.37
N LEU A 133 5.02 7.59 -4.14
CA LEU A 133 5.00 6.16 -3.85
C LEU A 133 3.57 5.65 -3.66
N TYR A 134 3.24 4.48 -4.20
CA TYR A 134 1.92 3.87 -4.04
C TYR A 134 1.94 2.37 -4.32
N GLY A 135 0.81 1.71 -4.04
CA GLY A 135 0.57 0.33 -4.48
C GLY A 135 1.50 -0.68 -3.83
N MET A 136 1.69 -0.58 -2.51
CA MET A 136 2.50 -1.52 -1.76
C MET A 136 1.92 -2.93 -1.86
N LYS A 137 2.76 -3.91 -2.19
CA LYS A 137 2.44 -5.34 -2.09
C LYS A 137 3.48 -6.04 -1.23
N THR A 138 3.05 -7.03 -0.46
CA THR A 138 3.93 -7.99 0.21
C THR A 138 3.52 -9.41 -0.19
N ARG A 139 4.52 -10.29 -0.36
CA ARG A 139 4.30 -11.74 -0.49
C ARG A 139 3.72 -12.24 0.82
N ARG A 140 2.60 -12.96 0.78
CA ARG A 140 2.03 -13.56 1.99
C ARG A 140 2.98 -14.58 2.63
N PRO A 141 3.04 -14.65 3.97
CA PRO A 141 2.25 -13.91 4.96
C PRO A 141 2.94 -12.62 5.47
N LEU A 142 3.86 -12.03 4.70
CA LEU A 142 4.66 -10.90 5.19
C LEU A 142 3.82 -9.63 5.44
N PRO A 143 4.03 -8.96 6.59
CA PRO A 143 3.33 -7.71 6.90
C PRO A 143 3.89 -6.52 6.10
N PRO A 144 3.09 -5.46 5.85
CA PRO A 144 3.52 -4.26 5.11
C PRO A 144 4.79 -3.59 5.65
N SER A 145 5.10 -3.74 6.94
CA SER A 145 6.32 -3.21 7.56
C SER A 145 7.62 -3.72 6.91
N VAL A 146 7.61 -4.89 6.27
CA VAL A 146 8.75 -5.42 5.49
C VAL A 146 9.09 -4.50 4.30
N ALA A 147 8.08 -3.89 3.68
CA ALA A 147 8.26 -2.99 2.54
C ALA A 147 8.82 -1.61 2.92
N ALA A 148 8.95 -1.28 4.22
CA ALA A 148 9.59 -0.03 4.67
C ALA A 148 11.06 0.10 4.20
N ARG A 149 11.73 -1.02 3.89
CA ARG A 149 13.06 -1.01 3.23
C ARG A 149 13.01 -0.40 1.82
N LEU A 150 11.92 -0.61 1.08
CA LEU A 150 11.70 -0.06 -0.27
C LEU A 150 11.40 1.44 -0.20
N VAL A 151 10.55 1.86 0.75
CA VAL A 151 10.29 3.28 1.01
C VAL A 151 11.60 4.02 1.34
N ARG A 152 12.48 3.39 2.14
CA ARG A 152 13.80 3.93 2.47
C ARG A 152 14.72 4.06 1.27
N ALA A 153 14.84 3.02 0.44
CA ALA A 153 15.67 3.06 -0.76
C ALA A 153 15.20 4.17 -1.73
N ALA A 154 13.89 4.26 -1.97
CA ALA A 154 13.31 5.33 -2.78
C ALA A 154 13.58 6.73 -2.20
N ALA A 155 13.44 6.89 -0.88
CA ALA A 155 13.70 8.16 -0.20
C ALA A 155 15.19 8.55 -0.19
N GLU A 156 16.11 7.59 -0.16
CA GLU A 156 17.54 7.82 -0.27
C GLU A 156 17.92 8.24 -1.71
N THR A 157 17.36 7.60 -2.74
CA THR A 157 17.51 8.03 -4.15
C THR A 157 16.87 9.39 -4.42
N ALA A 158 15.81 9.76 -3.69
CA ALA A 158 15.15 11.06 -3.78
C ALA A 158 15.71 12.13 -2.79
N ALA A 159 16.75 11.83 -2.00
CA ALA A 159 17.20 12.70 -0.92
C ALA A 159 17.78 14.04 -1.39
N GLU A 160 18.33 14.09 -2.61
CA GLU A 160 18.86 15.31 -3.24
C GLU A 160 17.79 16.09 -4.04
N ALA A 161 16.53 15.64 -4.01
CA ALA A 161 15.45 16.32 -4.72
C ALA A 161 15.08 17.67 -4.07
N PRO A 162 14.73 18.70 -4.87
CA PRO A 162 14.10 19.92 -4.39
C PRO A 162 12.87 19.66 -3.50
N GLU A 163 12.52 20.60 -2.60
CA GLU A 163 11.42 20.39 -1.65
C GLU A 163 10.06 20.11 -2.32
N ASP A 164 9.78 20.74 -3.47
CA ASP A 164 8.60 20.51 -4.31
C ASP A 164 8.55 19.12 -4.96
N LYS A 165 9.63 18.34 -4.83
CA LYS A 165 9.82 16.98 -5.37
C LYS A 165 10.15 15.95 -4.31
N LYS A 166 10.09 16.29 -3.02
CA LYS A 166 10.17 15.32 -1.92
C LYS A 166 9.08 14.25 -2.09
N LEU A 167 9.40 13.02 -1.71
CA LEU A 167 8.46 11.91 -1.84
C LEU A 167 7.22 12.10 -0.97
N THR A 168 6.06 11.89 -1.57
CA THR A 168 4.78 11.65 -0.90
C THR A 168 4.33 10.20 -1.13
N ALA A 169 3.27 9.77 -0.46
CA ALA A 169 2.68 8.45 -0.60
C ALA A 169 1.16 8.54 -0.80
N LEU A 170 0.63 7.67 -1.67
CA LEU A 170 -0.80 7.43 -1.87
C LEU A 170 -1.12 5.99 -1.47
N VAL A 171 -2.08 5.83 -0.58
CA VAL A 171 -2.60 4.54 -0.13
C VAL A 171 -4.05 4.42 -0.55
N ALA A 172 -4.37 3.33 -1.25
CA ALA A 172 -5.74 3.02 -1.61
C ALA A 172 -6.55 2.60 -0.38
N LEU A 173 -7.86 2.83 -0.43
CA LEU A 173 -8.81 2.44 0.61
C LEU A 173 -9.72 1.32 0.08
N PRO A 174 -9.15 0.14 -0.27
CA PRO A 174 -9.96 -0.96 -0.77
C PRO A 174 -11.01 -1.33 0.29
N ARG A 175 -12.18 -1.77 -0.18
CA ARG A 175 -13.34 -2.14 0.66
C ARG A 175 -14.03 -0.98 1.37
N LEU A 176 -13.61 0.29 1.28
CA LEU A 176 -14.29 1.42 1.99
C LEU A 176 -15.81 1.45 1.75
N CYS A 177 -16.29 1.27 0.50
CA CYS A 177 -17.73 1.19 0.23
C CYS A 177 -18.41 -0.04 0.89
N ALA A 178 -17.70 -1.16 1.01
CA ALA A 178 -18.20 -2.39 1.64
C ALA A 178 -18.21 -2.29 3.17
N TRP A 179 -17.18 -1.69 3.77
CA TRP A 179 -17.10 -1.38 5.19
C TRP A 179 -18.20 -0.40 5.61
N ALA A 180 -18.35 0.71 4.86
CA ALA A 180 -19.40 1.69 5.11
C ALA A 180 -20.80 1.05 5.05
N ARG A 181 -21.02 0.15 4.08
CA ARG A 181 -22.27 -0.62 3.94
C ARG A 181 -22.50 -1.63 5.06
N ALA A 182 -21.46 -2.32 5.51
CA ALA A 182 -21.58 -3.38 6.51
C ALA A 182 -22.00 -2.86 7.90
N GLY A 183 -21.63 -1.62 8.23
CA GLY A 183 -22.01 -0.96 9.48
C GLY A 183 -23.02 0.19 9.33
N GLU A 184 -23.65 0.36 8.16
CA GLU A 184 -24.49 1.53 7.81
C GLU A 184 -23.85 2.87 8.24
N ARG A 185 -22.55 3.01 8.01
CA ARG A 185 -21.70 4.04 8.66
C ARG A 185 -22.08 5.48 8.29
N TRP A 186 -22.90 5.69 7.26
CA TRP A 186 -23.55 6.99 6.98
C TRP A 186 -24.49 7.47 8.11
N ASN A 187 -24.81 6.62 9.09
CA ASN A 187 -25.54 6.94 10.31
C ASN A 187 -24.63 7.12 11.55
N ASP A 188 -23.30 7.03 11.41
CA ASP A 188 -22.35 7.10 12.53
C ASP A 188 -22.20 8.55 13.04
N ALA A 189 -22.95 8.89 14.09
CA ALA A 189 -23.04 10.26 14.60
C ALA A 189 -21.74 10.80 15.22
N GLU A 190 -20.80 9.94 15.61
CA GLU A 190 -19.50 10.37 16.13
C GLU A 190 -18.58 10.78 14.98
N VAL A 191 -18.39 9.87 14.01
CA VAL A 191 -17.59 10.11 12.80
C VAL A 191 -18.17 11.27 11.97
N LEU A 192 -19.50 11.35 11.85
CA LEU A 192 -20.20 12.32 11.00
C LEU A 192 -20.65 13.59 11.74
N SER A 193 -20.13 13.84 12.94
CA SER A 193 -20.46 15.00 13.79
C SER A 193 -20.29 16.39 13.13
N LYS A 194 -19.59 16.48 11.99
CA LYS A 194 -19.38 17.71 11.19
C LYS A 194 -20.12 17.70 9.85
N SER A 195 -20.83 16.63 9.51
CA SER A 195 -21.53 16.43 8.24
C SER A 195 -22.99 16.90 8.35
N ASN A 196 -23.55 17.35 7.23
CA ASN A 196 -24.99 17.62 7.12
C ASN A 196 -25.73 16.41 6.55
N GLY A 197 -27.07 16.41 6.64
CA GLY A 197 -27.91 15.31 6.13
C GLY A 197 -27.67 15.02 4.64
N GLU A 198 -27.51 16.05 3.81
CA GLU A 198 -27.24 15.87 2.38
C GLU A 198 -25.92 15.11 2.12
N ALA A 199 -24.86 15.40 2.87
CA ALA A 199 -23.60 14.69 2.76
C ALA A 199 -23.71 13.23 3.21
N CYS A 200 -24.50 12.94 4.25
CA CYS A 200 -24.76 11.57 4.71
C CYS A 200 -25.58 10.77 3.67
N GLU A 201 -26.65 11.34 3.11
CA GLU A 201 -27.44 10.73 2.02
C GLU A 201 -26.58 10.49 0.76
N ALA A 202 -25.66 11.40 0.47
CA ALA A 202 -24.73 11.26 -0.66
C ALA A 202 -23.64 10.21 -0.40
N ALA A 203 -23.17 10.07 0.85
CA ALA A 203 -22.28 9.00 1.28
C ALA A 203 -22.97 7.62 1.21
N GLU A 204 -24.22 7.51 1.66
CA GLU A 204 -25.05 6.30 1.49
C GLU A 204 -25.15 5.91 0.01
N ALA A 205 -25.50 6.87 -0.87
CA ALA A 205 -25.61 6.65 -2.30
C ALA A 205 -24.32 6.07 -2.92
N ILE A 206 -23.15 6.57 -2.53
CA ILE A 206 -21.84 6.05 -2.94
C ILE A 206 -21.61 4.64 -2.38
N ALA A 207 -21.81 4.43 -1.07
CA ALA A 207 -21.59 3.14 -0.42
C ALA A 207 -22.51 2.02 -0.98
N LEU A 208 -23.75 2.37 -1.38
CA LEU A 208 -24.71 1.44 -1.97
C LEU A 208 -24.55 1.26 -3.49
N GLY A 209 -23.83 2.16 -4.18
CA GLY A 209 -23.76 2.17 -5.64
C GLY A 209 -25.10 2.55 -6.30
N ARG A 210 -25.93 3.36 -5.62
CA ARG A 210 -27.29 3.73 -6.05
C ARG A 210 -27.47 5.25 -6.08
N PRO A 211 -28.15 5.83 -7.09
CA PRO A 211 -28.46 7.27 -7.10
C PRO A 211 -29.33 7.69 -5.89
N ARG A 212 -29.15 8.93 -5.42
CA ARG A 212 -30.07 9.57 -4.47
C ARG A 212 -31.46 9.75 -5.08
N GLU A 213 -32.49 9.95 -4.24
CA GLU A 213 -33.82 10.32 -4.72
C GLU A 213 -33.75 11.59 -5.60
N GLY A 214 -34.59 11.65 -6.63
CA GLY A 214 -34.56 12.71 -7.65
C GLY A 214 -33.37 12.68 -8.63
N HIS A 215 -32.41 11.75 -8.47
CA HIS A 215 -31.23 11.63 -9.35
C HIS A 215 -31.30 10.34 -10.16
N SER A 216 -30.95 10.40 -11.46
CA SER A 216 -30.95 9.22 -12.35
C SER A 216 -29.64 8.44 -12.36
N VAL A 217 -28.54 9.04 -11.89
CA VAL A 217 -27.18 8.49 -11.93
C VAL A 217 -26.38 8.91 -10.69
N LEU A 218 -25.38 8.10 -10.32
CA LEU A 218 -24.29 8.53 -9.43
C LEU A 218 -23.39 9.51 -10.18
N GLY A 219 -23.80 10.77 -10.20
CA GLY A 219 -23.14 11.85 -10.93
C GLY A 219 -22.14 12.63 -10.07
N ARG A 220 -21.38 13.51 -10.72
CA ARG A 220 -20.45 14.45 -10.07
C ARG A 220 -21.08 15.23 -8.91
N GLY A 221 -22.38 15.55 -8.99
CA GLY A 221 -23.11 16.22 -7.91
C GLY A 221 -23.24 15.37 -6.64
N THR A 222 -23.43 14.05 -6.75
CA THR A 222 -23.48 13.15 -5.60
C THR A 222 -22.11 13.06 -4.91
N PHE A 223 -21.04 12.84 -5.68
CA PHE A 223 -19.69 12.86 -5.11
C PHE A 223 -19.38 14.20 -4.44
N ALA A 224 -19.60 15.33 -5.12
CA ALA A 224 -19.36 16.66 -4.54
C ALA A 224 -20.16 16.92 -3.25
N ALA A 225 -21.41 16.45 -3.15
CA ALA A 225 -22.22 16.57 -1.94
C ALA A 225 -21.72 15.65 -0.81
N ALA A 226 -21.22 14.46 -1.14
CA ALA A 226 -20.74 13.49 -0.17
C ALA A 226 -19.43 13.88 0.51
N GLU A 227 -18.64 14.78 -0.08
CA GLU A 227 -17.25 15.09 0.33
C GLU A 227 -17.04 15.20 1.86
N PRO A 228 -17.82 15.96 2.65
CA PRO A 228 -17.60 16.08 4.09
C PRO A 228 -17.77 14.74 4.84
N ALA A 229 -18.80 13.97 4.48
CA ALA A 229 -19.11 12.69 5.10
C ALA A 229 -18.16 11.58 4.61
N TRP A 230 -17.86 11.55 3.31
CA TRP A 230 -17.01 10.52 2.71
C TRP A 230 -15.55 10.65 3.14
N VAL A 231 -15.05 11.88 3.36
CA VAL A 231 -13.72 12.11 3.96
C VAL A 231 -13.68 11.59 5.41
N ALA A 232 -14.68 11.90 6.23
CA ALA A 232 -14.72 11.43 7.62
C ALA A 232 -14.80 9.90 7.71
N LEU A 233 -15.62 9.26 6.86
CA LEU A 233 -15.69 7.80 6.75
C LEU A 233 -14.38 7.17 6.25
N ALA A 234 -13.70 7.82 5.31
CA ALA A 234 -12.40 7.38 4.83
C ALA A 234 -11.31 7.49 5.91
N GLU A 235 -11.30 8.55 6.72
CA GLU A 235 -10.37 8.69 7.85
C GLU A 235 -10.64 7.63 8.94
N ALA A 236 -11.89 7.31 9.24
CA ALA A 236 -12.23 6.20 10.15
C ALA A 236 -11.80 4.83 9.59
N HIS A 237 -12.03 4.57 8.29
CA HIS A 237 -11.60 3.33 7.62
C HIS A 237 -10.07 3.17 7.60
N MET A 238 -9.32 4.27 7.51
CA MET A 238 -7.84 4.25 7.60
C MET A 238 -7.33 3.76 8.97
N GLU A 239 -8.14 3.86 10.03
CA GLU A 239 -7.80 3.41 11.38
C GLU A 239 -8.36 2.01 11.70
N GLU A 240 -9.54 1.66 11.16
CA GLU A 240 -10.16 0.33 11.35
C GLU A 240 -9.60 -0.77 10.43
N ASP A 241 -9.21 -0.45 9.19
CA ASP A 241 -8.73 -1.44 8.23
C ASP A 241 -7.24 -1.74 8.45
N ALA A 242 -6.95 -2.92 9.02
CA ALA A 242 -5.59 -3.32 9.41
C ALA A 242 -4.60 -3.42 8.25
N ASP A 243 -5.06 -3.71 7.03
CA ASP A 243 -4.20 -3.80 5.84
C ASP A 243 -3.77 -2.38 5.41
N VAL A 244 -4.74 -1.46 5.35
CA VAL A 244 -4.53 -0.03 5.09
C VAL A 244 -3.63 0.58 6.16
N LEU A 245 -3.96 0.40 7.44
CA LEU A 245 -3.17 0.93 8.57
C LEU A 245 -1.73 0.42 8.54
N GLY A 246 -1.52 -0.85 8.16
CA GLY A 246 -0.19 -1.43 7.94
C GLY A 246 0.62 -0.70 6.87
N GLU A 247 0.02 -0.44 5.69
CA GLU A 247 0.66 0.31 4.60
C GLU A 247 0.96 1.76 5.02
N LEU A 248 0.00 2.45 5.65
CA LEU A 248 0.18 3.82 6.16
C LEU A 248 1.35 3.91 7.16
N MET A 249 1.47 2.95 8.08
CA MET A 249 2.56 2.94 9.05
C MET A 249 3.91 2.55 8.43
N ALA A 250 3.92 1.69 7.42
CA ALA A 250 5.14 1.38 6.66
C ALA A 250 5.70 2.64 5.97
N TYR A 251 4.85 3.46 5.33
CA TYR A 251 5.27 4.77 4.79
C TYR A 251 5.72 5.74 5.89
N LYS A 252 4.92 5.94 6.95
CA LYS A 252 5.25 6.86 8.07
C LYS A 252 6.52 6.49 8.85
N SER A 253 7.00 5.24 8.75
CA SER A 253 8.26 4.81 9.35
C SER A 253 9.51 5.39 8.67
N VAL A 254 9.34 6.01 7.49
CA VAL A 254 10.41 6.61 6.68
C VAL A 254 10.09 8.05 6.29
N LEU A 255 8.87 8.32 5.79
CA LEU A 255 8.47 9.62 5.28
C LEU A 255 7.80 10.46 6.39
N PRO A 256 8.23 11.71 6.62
CA PRO A 256 7.59 12.61 7.56
C PRO A 256 6.26 13.13 7.01
N GLY A 257 5.33 13.44 7.90
CA GLY A 257 4.02 13.99 7.56
C GLY A 257 2.86 13.27 8.24
N ALA A 258 1.65 13.55 7.77
CA ALA A 258 0.43 12.92 8.24
C ALA A 258 -0.41 12.44 7.05
N PHE A 259 -1.06 11.29 7.17
CA PHE A 259 -2.04 10.88 6.18
C PHE A 259 -3.38 11.59 6.43
N ARG A 260 -4.05 11.98 5.35
CA ARG A 260 -5.42 12.51 5.32
C ARG A 260 -6.18 11.83 4.21
N ALA A 261 -7.50 11.66 4.37
CA ALA A 261 -8.33 11.22 3.26
C ALA A 261 -8.49 12.37 2.25
N ALA A 262 -8.17 12.10 0.99
CA ALA A 262 -8.47 12.97 -0.13
C ALA A 262 -9.67 12.43 -0.91
N HIS A 263 -10.72 13.24 -1.01
CA HIS A 263 -11.92 12.94 -1.79
C HIS A 263 -11.61 12.96 -3.30
N MET A 264 -12.17 11.99 -4.05
CA MET A 264 -12.01 11.88 -5.51
C MET A 264 -10.55 11.94 -6.02
N ALA A 265 -9.61 11.40 -5.24
CA ALA A 265 -8.20 11.28 -5.61
C ALA A 265 -7.98 10.32 -6.79
N ASP A 266 -8.81 9.27 -6.92
CA ASP A 266 -8.88 8.42 -8.10
C ASP A 266 -10.32 8.38 -8.63
N GLY A 267 -10.47 8.62 -9.94
CA GLY A 267 -11.75 8.66 -10.66
C GLY A 267 -11.96 7.47 -11.60
N ASP A 268 -11.18 6.39 -11.46
CA ASP A 268 -11.39 5.17 -12.23
C ASP A 268 -12.73 4.49 -11.87
N PRO A 269 -13.55 4.06 -12.85
CA PRO A 269 -14.83 3.41 -12.57
C PRO A 269 -14.74 2.16 -11.67
N GLU A 270 -13.66 1.37 -11.77
CA GLU A 270 -13.48 0.18 -10.93
C GLU A 270 -13.17 0.59 -9.48
N TYR A 271 -12.36 1.63 -9.30
CA TYR A 271 -12.01 2.14 -7.97
C TYR A 271 -13.16 2.93 -7.30
N LEU A 272 -13.90 3.72 -8.06
CA LEU A 272 -15.11 4.41 -7.60
C LEU A 272 -16.14 3.42 -7.03
N ALA A 273 -16.26 2.23 -7.61
CA ALA A 273 -17.20 1.20 -7.15
C ALA A 273 -16.81 0.53 -5.81
N VAL A 274 -15.54 0.60 -5.39
CA VAL A 274 -15.04 -0.05 -4.16
C VAL A 274 -14.68 0.93 -3.03
N ALA A 275 -14.37 2.19 -3.37
CA ALA A 275 -13.88 3.20 -2.43
C ALA A 275 -14.46 4.61 -2.64
N GLY A 276 -15.38 4.82 -3.59
CA GLY A 276 -15.93 6.15 -3.87
C GLY A 276 -14.88 7.17 -4.31
N GLY A 277 -13.73 6.71 -4.80
CA GLY A 277 -12.62 7.57 -5.24
C GLY A 277 -11.77 8.17 -4.13
N ALA A 278 -12.04 7.87 -2.86
CA ALA A 278 -11.21 8.34 -1.75
C ALA A 278 -9.87 7.58 -1.68
N MET A 279 -8.79 8.28 -1.37
CA MET A 279 -7.48 7.68 -1.06
C MET A 279 -6.87 8.37 0.16
N ALA A 280 -6.01 7.67 0.89
CA ALA A 280 -5.18 8.30 1.90
C ALA A 280 -3.93 8.91 1.26
N VAL A 281 -3.67 10.19 1.53
CA VAL A 281 -2.56 10.96 0.96
C VAL A 281 -1.64 11.43 2.08
N LEU A 282 -0.34 11.18 1.96
CA LEU A 282 0.65 11.69 2.90
C LEU A 282 0.91 13.18 2.62
N THR A 283 0.30 14.05 3.43
CA THR A 283 0.63 15.47 3.41
C THR A 283 1.96 15.70 4.14
N PRO A 284 2.94 16.38 3.52
CA PRO A 284 4.17 16.79 4.22
C PRO A 284 3.85 17.70 5.43
N PRO A 285 4.78 17.81 6.39
CA PRO A 285 4.59 18.61 7.61
C PRO A 285 4.53 20.12 7.36
#